data_AF-A0A3D5BPR5-F1
#
_entry.id   AF-A0A3D5BPR5-F1
#
_cell.length_a   1.000
_cell.length_b   1.000
_cell.length_c   1.000
_cell.angle_alpha   90.00
_cell.angle_beta   90.00
_cell.angle_gamma   90.00
#
_symmetry.space_group_name_H-M   'P 1'
#
loop_
_entity.id
_entity.type
_entity.pdbx_description
1 polymer ?
#
loop_
_entity_poly.entity_id
_entity_poly.type
_entity_poly.pdbx_seq_one_letter_code
_entity_poly.pdbx_strand_id
1 'polypeptide(L)' 'MADDARFMGRALELAERGRGLTAPNPCVGAVLVRD' A
#
# COMPACT_ATOMS: atom_id res chain seq x y z
N MET A 1 -0.40 -16.07 -6.86
CA MET A 1 -0.83 -16.24 -5.45
C MET A 1 0.26 -15.84 -4.45
N ALA A 2 1.45 -16.46 -4.42
CA ALA A 2 2.52 -16.03 -3.50
C ALA A 2 3.05 -14.61 -3.81
N ASP A 3 3.08 -14.23 -5.10
CA ASP A 3 3.53 -12.90 -5.51
C ASP A 3 2.52 -11.79 -5.22
N ASP A 4 1.22 -12.07 -5.34
CA ASP A 4 0.15 -11.09 -5.05
C ASP A 4 0.21 -10.64 -3.58
N ALA A 5 0.42 -11.59 -2.67
CA ALA A 5 0.59 -11.29 -1.24
C ALA A 5 1.83 -10.42 -0.98
N ARG A 6 2.93 -10.66 -1.71
CA ARG A 6 4.14 -9.83 -1.63
C ARG A 6 3.88 -8.40 -2.10
N PHE A 7 3.21 -8.23 -3.23
CA PHE A 7 2.86 -6.90 -3.76
C PHE A 7 1.86 -6.17 -2.86
N MET A 8 0.87 -6.88 -2.31
CA MET A 8 -0.07 -6.32 -1.35
C MET A 8 0.63 -5.88 -0.05
N GLY A 9 1.57 -6.68 0.47
CA GLY A 9 2.40 -6.28 1.61
C GLY A 9 3.13 -4.95 1.35
N ARG A 10 3.69 -4.78 0.14
CA ARG A 10 4.33 -3.52 -0.25
C ARG A 10 3.35 -2.35 -0.37
N ALA A 11 2.14 -2.58 -0.88
CA ALA A 11 1.09 -1.55 -0.93
C ALA A 11 0.69 -1.08 0.48
N LEU A 12 0.57 -2.00 1.44
CA LEU A 12 0.29 -1.67 2.84
C LEU A 12 1.42 -0.88 3.49
N GLU A 13 2.69 -1.26 3.26
CA GLU A 13 3.85 -0.48 3.74
C GLU A 13 3.87 0.96 3.19
N LEU A 14 3.40 1.18 1.96
CA LEU A 14 3.27 2.52 1.39
C LEU A 14 2.13 3.29 2.06
N ALA A 15 0.99 2.63 2.34
CA ALA A 15 -0.15 3.24 3.01
C ALA A 15 0.20 3.73 4.43
N GLU A 16 0.93 2.93 5.22
CA GLU A 16 1.33 3.30 6.61
C GLU A 16 2.08 4.63 6.72
N ARG A 17 2.75 5.07 5.65
CA ARG A 17 3.46 6.37 5.62
C ARG A 17 2.52 7.56 5.74
N GLY A 18 1.25 7.41 5.37
CA GLY A 18 0.23 8.45 5.49
C GLY A 18 -0.40 8.56 6.88
N ARG A 19 -0.06 7.67 7.81
CA ARG A 19 -0.76 7.55 9.10
C ARG A 19 -0.68 8.86 9.90
N GLY A 20 -1.84 9.40 10.25
CA GLY A 20 -1.97 10.65 10.99
C GLY A 20 -1.81 11.93 10.16
N LEU A 21 -1.46 11.82 8.88
CA LEU A 21 -1.28 12.97 7.98
C LEU A 21 -2.43 13.14 6.99
N THR A 22 -3.19 12.06 6.72
CA THR A 22 -4.21 12.07 5.67
C THR A 22 -5.63 12.37 6.15
N ALA A 23 -5.85 12.58 7.45
CA ALA A 23 -7.21 12.82 7.99
C ALA A 23 -7.88 14.02 7.30
N PRO A 24 -9.18 13.92 6.93
CA PRO A 24 -10.15 12.84 7.22
C PRO A 24 -10.09 11.65 6.25
N ASN A 25 -9.17 11.65 5.28
CA ASN A 25 -9.08 10.64 4.24
C ASN A 25 -8.30 9.39 4.72
N PRO A 26 -8.65 8.20 4.23
CA PRO A 26 -7.93 6.97 4.57
C PRO A 26 -6.50 7.00 4.00
N CYS A 27 -5.60 6.27 4.65
CA CYS A 27 -4.27 6.01 4.10
C CYS A 27 -4.39 4.93 3.02
N VAL A 28 -3.93 5.23 1.80
CA VAL A 28 -3.99 4.30 0.66
C VAL A 28 -2.61 4.20 0.03
N GLY A 29 -2.17 2.96 -0.23
CA GLY A 29 -0.95 2.67 -0.96
C GLY A 29 -1.26 1.83 -2.19
N ALA A 30 -0.49 2.03 -3.26
CA ALA A 30 -0.66 1.34 -4.53
C ALA A 30 0.70 0.99 -5.13
N VAL A 31 0.76 -0.11 -5.86
CA VAL A 31 1.95 -0.57 -6.59
C VAL A 31 1.55 -0.94 -8.01
N LEU A 32 2.40 -0.58 -8.97
CA LEU A 32 2.30 -1.06 -10.35
C LEU A 32 3.33 -2.16 -10.55
N VAL A 33 2.88 -3.29 -11.08
CA VAL A 33 3.69 -4.48 -11.34
C VAL A 33 3.70 -4.72 -12.84
N ARG A 34 4.86 -5.10 -13.38
CA ARG A 34 5.05 -5.55 -14.75
C ARG A 34 5.99 -6.74 -14.69
N ASP A 35 5.67 -7.76 -15.49
CA ASP A 35 6.47 -8.98 -15.62
C ASP A 35 7.88 -8.69 -16.17
#